data_AF-A0A2H0W1Y7-F1
#
_entry.id   AF-A0A2H0W1Y7-F1
#
_cell.length_a   1.000
_cell.length_b   1.000
_cell.length_c   1.000
_cell.angle_alpha   90.00
_cell.angle_beta   90.00
_cell.angle_gamma   90.00
#
_symmetry.space_group_name_H-M   'P 1'
#
loop_
_entity.id
_entity.type
_entity.pdbx_description
1 polymer ?
#
loop_
_entity_poly.entity_id
_entity_poly.type
_entity_poly.pdbx_seq_one_letter_code
_entity_poly.pdbx_strand_id
1 'polypeptide(L)'
;MGIPLVIFYVAYLIAVAIFIIYSVFNIYHLVRFGYLNLANITIIFFYLFIAAGILIISWEYISQIDWAMQIPIGPAFTPEANGPTNFFK
;
A
#
# COMPACT_ATOMS: atom_id res chain seq x y z
N MET A 1 5.05 -15.37 19.10
CA MET A 1 5.56 -14.00 18.89
C MET A 1 5.30 -13.65 17.43
N GLY A 2 4.74 -12.47 17.13
CA GLY A 2 4.37 -12.07 15.77
C GLY A 2 4.76 -10.63 15.48
N ILE A 3 5.04 -10.32 14.22
CA ILE A 3 5.21 -8.92 13.78
C ILE A 3 3.81 -8.39 13.44
N PRO A 4 3.34 -7.31 14.08
CA PRO A 4 2.05 -6.74 13.75
C PRO A 4 2.07 -6.11 12.35
N LEU A 5 1.11 -6.50 11.51
CA LEU A 5 1.05 -6.07 10.10
C LEU A 5 0.87 -4.55 9.96
N VAL A 6 0.28 -3.90 10.98
CA VAL A 6 0.06 -2.46 11.06
C VAL A 6 1.32 -1.61 10.82
N ILE A 7 2.52 -2.12 11.12
CA ILE A 7 3.78 -1.39 10.89
C ILE A 7 3.96 -1.09 9.41
N PHE A 8 3.66 -2.05 8.54
CA PHE A 8 3.76 -1.88 7.08
C PHE A 8 2.71 -0.89 6.56
N TYR A 9 1.51 -0.91 7.14
CA TYR A 9 0.46 0.04 6.79
C TYR A 9 0.87 1.48 7.11
N VAL A 10 1.39 1.72 8.31
CA VAL A 10 1.85 3.05 8.72
C VAL A 10 2.99 3.53 7.82
N ALA A 11 3.96 2.66 7.50
CA ALA A 11 5.05 2.99 6.59
C ALA A 11 4.53 3.37 5.19
N TYR A 12 3.55 2.62 4.67
CA TYR A 12 2.89 2.91 3.41
C TYR A 12 2.16 4.27 3.44
N LEU A 13 1.40 4.57 4.50
CA LEU A 13 0.72 5.87 4.64
C LEU A 13 1.68 7.05 4.70
N ILE A 14 2.84 6.89 5.36
CA ILE A 14 3.90 7.92 5.35
C ILE A 14 4.40 8.15 3.93
N ALA A 15 4.64 7.09 3.15
CA ALA A 15 5.05 7.20 1.75
C ALA A 15 3.99 7.91 0.90
N VAL A 16 2.70 7.60 1.09
CA VAL A 16 1.58 8.28 0.42
C VAL A 16 1.53 9.76 0.80
N ALA A 17 1.70 10.10 2.08
CA ALA A 17 1.72 11.49 2.53
C ALA A 17 2.88 12.27 1.90
N ILE A 18 4.08 11.69 1.88
CA ILE A 18 5.25 12.26 1.21
C ILE A 18 4.95 12.47 -0.29
N PHE A 19 4.41 11.45 -0.96
CA PHE A 19 4.02 11.53 -2.37
C PHE A 19 3.04 12.68 -2.64
N ILE A 20 2.00 12.83 -1.81
CA ILE A 20 1.02 13.92 -1.96
C ILE A 20 1.70 15.28 -1.79
N ILE A 21 2.53 15.45 -0.77
CA ILE A 21 3.27 16.70 -0.53
C ILE A 21 4.14 17.05 -1.74
N TYR A 22 4.95 16.11 -2.23
CA TYR A 22 5.79 16.33 -3.42
C TYR A 22 4.97 16.59 -4.68
N SER A 23 3.82 15.93 -4.83
CA SER A 23 2.91 16.15 -5.96
C SER A 23 2.39 17.59 -5.96
N VAL A 24 1.96 18.10 -4.81
CA VAL A 24 1.53 19.50 -4.66
C VAL A 24 2.68 20.46 -4.97
N PHE A 25 3.89 20.20 -4.45
CA PHE A 25 5.06 21.01 -4.76
C PHE A 25 5.37 21.03 -6.26
N ASN A 26 5.30 19.90 -6.94
CA ASN A 26 5.57 19.79 -8.37
C ASN A 26 4.55 20.59 -9.18
N ILE A 27 3.26 20.47 -8.86
CA ILE A 27 2.18 21.22 -9.53
C ILE A 27 2.37 22.72 -9.29
N TYR A 28 2.62 23.13 -8.05
CA TYR A 28 2.88 24.52 -7.72
C TYR A 28 4.09 25.08 -8.49
N HIS A 29 5.20 24.34 -8.54
CA HIS A 29 6.39 24.78 -9.28
C HIS A 29 6.10 24.89 -10.77
N LEU A 30 5.34 23.96 -11.34
CA LEU A 30 5.04 23.98 -12.75
C LEU A 30 4.05 25.09 -13.13
N VAL A 31 3.11 25.42 -12.25
CA VAL A 31 2.20 26.57 -12.45
C VAL A 31 2.92 27.91 -12.26
N ARG A 32 3.83 28.02 -11.28
CA ARG A 32 4.52 29.28 -10.96
C ARG A 32 5.73 29.57 -11.86
N PHE A 33 6.51 28.55 -12.18
CA PHE A 33 7.79 28.68 -12.89
C PHE A 33 7.80 27.97 -14.25
N GLY A 34 6.81 27.12 -14.53
CA GLY A 34 6.69 26.44 -15.82
C GLY A 34 6.07 27.34 -16.89
N TYR A 35 6.32 26.99 -18.15
CA TYR A 35 5.62 27.60 -19.28
C TYR A 35 4.18 27.10 -19.33
N LEU A 36 3.21 27.98 -19.15
CA LEU A 36 1.78 27.67 -19.25
C LEU A 36 1.34 27.53 -20.72
N ASN A 37 1.83 26.49 -21.40
CA ASN A 37 1.35 26.10 -22.72
C ASN A 37 0.36 24.93 -22.60
N LEU A 38 -0.46 24.73 -23.65
CA LEU A 38 -1.51 23.70 -23.66
C LEU A 38 -0.96 22.28 -23.45
N ALA A 39 0.25 22.00 -23.96
CA ALA A 39 0.91 20.71 -23.79
C ALA A 39 1.22 20.43 -22.31
N ASN A 40 1.81 21.40 -21.61
CA ASN A 40 2.14 21.27 -20.19
C ASN A 40 0.89 21.09 -19.34
N ILE A 41 -0.16 21.87 -19.61
CA ILE A 41 -1.45 21.73 -18.91
C ILE A 41 -2.00 20.31 -19.09
N THR A 42 -2.03 19.81 -20.32
CA THR A 42 -2.51 18.45 -20.63
C THR A 42 -1.70 17.38 -19.90
N ILE A 43 -0.37 17.50 -19.87
CA ILE A 43 0.53 16.56 -19.19
C ILE A 43 0.28 16.56 -17.66
N ILE A 44 0.08 17.73 -17.04
CA ILE A 44 -0.26 17.80 -15.61
C ILE A 44 -1.58 17.08 -15.33
N PHE A 45 -2.61 17.32 -16.13
CA PHE A 45 -3.91 16.66 -15.97
C PHE A 45 -3.77 15.15 -16.09
N PHE A 46 -3.00 14.67 -17.07
CA PHE A 46 -2.75 13.24 -17.24
C PHE A 46 -2.01 12.63 -16.04
N TYR A 47 -0.97 13.31 -15.56
CA TYR A 47 -0.24 12.92 -14.34
C TYR A 47 -1.17 12.83 -13.13
N LEU A 48 -1.99 13.87 -12.89
CA LEU A 48 -2.95 13.90 -11.79
C LEU A 48 -3.99 12.79 -11.89
N PHE A 49 -4.50 12.54 -13.10
CA PHE A 49 -5.49 11.49 -13.34
C PHE A 49 -4.91 10.11 -13.03
N ILE A 50 -3.70 9.81 -13.52
CA ILE A 50 -3.03 8.54 -13.22
C ILE A 50 -2.72 8.42 -11.73
N ALA A 51 -2.20 9.47 -11.10
CA ALA A 51 -1.89 9.48 -9.67
C ALA A 51 -3.14 9.19 -8.83
N ALA A 52 -4.26 9.85 -9.14
CA ALA A 52 -5.53 9.61 -8.47
C ALA A 52 -6.02 8.16 -8.70
N GLY A 53 -5.93 7.66 -9.93
CA GLY A 53 -6.29 6.27 -10.25
C GLY A 53 -5.48 5.26 -9.45
N ILE A 54 -4.16 5.44 -9.34
CA ILE A 54 -3.28 4.58 -8.54
C ILE A 54 -3.68 4.62 -7.06
N LEU A 55 -3.96 5.79 -6.50
CA LEU A 55 -4.37 5.92 -5.10
C LEU A 55 -5.72 5.25 -4.83
N ILE A 56 -6.70 5.38 -5.74
CA ILE A 56 -8.01 4.74 -5.62
C ILE A 56 -7.86 3.21 -5.67
N ILE A 57 -7.16 2.69 -6.69
CA ILE A 57 -6.92 1.24 -6.82
C ILE A 57 -6.20 0.73 -5.57
N SER A 58 -5.17 1.45 -5.12
CA SER A 58 -4.44 1.07 -3.92
C SER A 58 -5.35 1.06 -2.69
N TRP A 59 -6.23 2.05 -2.53
CA TRP A 59 -7.21 2.11 -1.44
C TRP A 59 -8.17 0.90 -1.47
N GLU A 60 -8.68 0.53 -2.64
CA GLU A 60 -9.57 -0.63 -2.81
C GLU A 60 -8.91 -1.93 -2.33
N TYR A 61 -7.63 -2.16 -2.65
CA TYR A 61 -6.92 -3.35 -2.19
C TYR A 61 -6.58 -3.32 -0.70
N ILE A 62 -6.08 -2.21 -0.18
CA ILE A 62 -5.61 -2.13 1.22
C ILE A 62 -6.75 -2.08 2.24
N SER A 63 -7.94 -1.60 1.85
CA SER A 63 -9.11 -1.52 2.73
C SER A 63 -9.72 -2.88 3.05
N GLN A 64 -9.41 -3.90 2.25
CA GLN A 64 -9.86 -5.29 2.45
C GLN A 64 -8.95 -6.07 3.42
N ILE A 65 -7.80 -5.50 3.82
CA ILE A 65 -6.82 -6.16 4.67
C ILE A 65 -7.17 -5.94 6.14
N ASP A 66 -7.16 -7.03 6.92
CA ASP A 66 -7.22 -6.94 8.38
C ASP A 66 -5.85 -6.54 8.95
N TRP A 67 -5.72 -5.26 9.33
CA TRP A 67 -4.49 -4.71 9.88
C TRP A 67 -4.24 -5.08 11.35
N ALA A 68 -5.21 -5.70 12.03
CA ALA A 68 -5.02 -6.25 13.37
C ALA A 68 -4.26 -7.60 13.33
N MET A 69 -4.06 -8.18 12.14
CA MET A 69 -3.35 -9.43 11.96
C MET A 69 -1.87 -9.34 12.36
N GLN A 70 -1.34 -10.44 12.87
CA GLN A 70 0.08 -10.61 13.20
C GLN A 70 0.71 -11.66 12.29
N ILE A 71 1.89 -11.35 11.75
CA ILE A 71 2.70 -12.30 10.98
C ILE A 71 3.43 -13.21 11.97
N PRO A 72 3.21 -14.54 11.95
CA PRO A 72 3.88 -15.46 12.87
C PRO A 72 5.39 -15.50 12.63
N ILE A 73 6.18 -15.35 13.69
CA ILE A 73 7.64 -15.55 13.66
C ILE A 73 7.92 -16.96 14.20
N GLY A 74 7.65 -17.99 13.41
CA GLY A 74 7.87 -19.38 13.81
C GLY A 74 7.25 -20.38 12.84
N PRO A 75 7.63 -21.67 12.90
CA PRO A 75 7.03 -22.69 12.06
C PRO A 75 5.53 -22.74 12.37
N ALA A 76 4.70 -22.65 11.32
CA ALA A 76 3.30 -22.99 11.44
C ALA A 76 3.23 -24.46 11.86
N PHE A 77 2.97 -24.74 13.13
CA PHE A 77 2.69 -26.10 13.57
C PHE A 77 1.37 -26.52 12.91
N THR A 78 1.46 -27.19 11.76
CA THR A 78 0.33 -27.92 11.18
C THR A 78 0.10 -29.14 12.04
N PRO A 79 -1.03 -29.27 12.75
CA PRO A 79 -1.33 -30.48 13.51
C PRO A 79 -1.81 -31.57 12.55
N GLU A 80 -0.93 -32.03 11.66
CA GLU A 80 -1.14 -33.21 10.83
C GLU A 80 0.08 -34.12 10.95
N ALA A 81 0.15 -34.86 12.07
CA ALA A 81 1.00 -36.05 12.17
C ALA A 81 0.58 -37.05 13.26
N ASN A 82 -0.60 -36.90 13.89
CA ASN A 82 -1.10 -37.90 14.84
C ASN A 82 -2.44 -38.46 14.34
N GLY A 83 -2.37 -39.22 13.24
CA GLY A 83 -3.38 -40.24 12.96
C GLY A 83 -3.39 -41.30 14.08
N PRO A 84 -4.52 -42.01 14.29
CA PRO A 84 -4.74 -42.80 15.50
C PRO A 84 -3.70 -43.91 15.65
N THR A 85 -2.90 -43.85 16.70
CA THR A 85 -2.08 -44.97 17.19
C THR A 85 -3.00 -46.01 17.83
N ASN A 86 -3.71 -46.81 17.03
CA ASN A 86 -4.40 -48.02 17.47
C ASN A 86 -4.45 -49.03 16.30
N PHE A 87 -3.34 -49.71 16.03
CA PHE A 87 -3.27 -50.84 15.10
C PHE A 87 -2.82 -52.16 15.76
N PHE A 88 -2.93 -52.28 17.08
CA PHE A 88 -2.85 -53.56 17.77
C PHE A 88 -3.72 -53.55 19.03
N LYS A 89 -4.97 -54.01 18.91
CA LYS A 89 -5.71 -54.81 19.91
C LYS A 89 -6.80 -55.57 19.18
#